data_AF-A0A2E2N3H7-F1
#
_entry.id   AF-A0A2E2N3H7-F1
#
_cell.length_a   1.000
_cell.length_b   1.000
_cell.length_c   1.000
_cell.angle_alpha   90.00
_cell.angle_beta   90.00
_cell.angle_gamma   90.00
#
_symmetry.space_group_name_H-M   'P 1'
#
loop_
_entity.id
_entity.type
_entity.pdbx_description
1 polymer ?
#
loop_
_entity_poly.entity_id
_entity_poly.type
_entity_poly.pdbx_seq_one_letter_code
_entity_poly.pdbx_strand_id
1 'polypeptide(L)' 'MALDRIKDLNQVYQHGNVVEWESPQGQRYRYERDRGAVGRELDAVKPLHEWYVLEKNDLTHAKRRVFDLINEDEL' A
#
# COMPACT_ATOMS: atom_id res chain seq x y z
N MET A 1 -4.77 -13.59 6.84
CA MET A 1 -3.96 -13.18 8.00
C MET A 1 -3.72 -11.67 7.93
N ALA A 2 -4.22 -10.95 8.93
CA ALA A 2 -4.00 -9.52 9.15
C ALA A 2 -2.56 -9.24 9.68
N LEU A 3 -2.08 -8.00 9.51
CA LEU A 3 -0.79 -7.56 10.06
C LEU A 3 -0.98 -7.01 11.49
N ASP A 4 -0.15 -7.44 12.44
CA ASP A 4 -0.21 -6.96 13.82
C ASP A 4 0.38 -5.56 14.00
N ARG A 5 1.44 -5.21 13.26
CA ARG A 5 2.12 -3.91 13.39
C ARG A 5 2.50 -3.34 12.03
N ILE A 6 2.46 -2.00 11.92
CA ILE A 6 2.86 -1.27 10.70
C ILE A 6 4.29 -1.61 10.27
N LYS A 7 5.20 -1.91 11.22
CA LYS A 7 6.58 -2.29 10.90
C LYS A 7 6.70 -3.65 10.21
N ASP A 8 5.66 -4.48 10.29
CA ASP A 8 5.61 -5.81 9.68
C ASP A 8 5.18 -5.73 8.21
N LEU A 9 4.91 -4.52 7.69
CA LEU A 9 4.73 -4.28 6.25
C LEU A 9 5.96 -4.73 5.48
N ASN A 10 5.76 -5.71 4.60
CA ASN A 10 6.81 -6.20 3.72
C ASN A 10 7.02 -5.21 2.56
N GLN A 11 8.05 -4.38 2.65
CA GLN A 11 8.43 -3.45 1.59
C GLN A 11 9.21 -4.18 0.52
N VAL A 12 8.62 -4.33 -0.67
CA VAL A 12 9.20 -5.09 -1.78
C VAL A 12 9.94 -4.22 -2.78
N TYR A 13 9.61 -2.92 -2.84
CA TYR A 13 10.23 -1.98 -3.76
C TYR A 13 10.31 -0.58 -3.15
N GLN A 14 11.40 0.13 -3.42
CA GLN A 14 11.53 1.55 -3.14
C GLN A 14 12.49 2.17 -4.16
N HIS A 15 11.98 3.09 -4.97
CA HIS A 15 12.80 3.84 -5.91
C HIS A 15 12.22 5.24 -6.17
N GLY A 16 13.04 6.26 -5.91
CA GLY A 16 12.67 7.66 -6.12
C GLY A 16 11.40 8.03 -5.34
N ASN A 17 10.33 8.33 -6.07
CA ASN A 17 9.03 8.76 -5.54
C ASN A 17 8.03 7.61 -5.37
N VAL A 18 8.44 6.37 -5.64
CA VAL A 18 7.56 5.20 -5.59
C VAL A 18 8.04 4.22 -4.51
N VAL A 19 7.09 3.74 -3.71
CA VAL A 19 7.33 2.68 -2.72
C VAL A 19 6.24 1.63 -2.88
N GLU A 20 6.60 0.36 -2.84
CA GLU A 20 5.64 -0.74 -2.92
C GLU A 20 5.77 -1.68 -1.72
N TRP A 21 4.63 -2.19 -1.29
CA TRP A 21 4.50 -3.18 -0.24
C TRP A 21 3.67 -4.35 -0.73
N GLU A 22 3.92 -5.52 -0.15
CA GLU A 22 3.19 -6.74 -0.41
C GLU A 22 2.57 -7.23 0.91
N SER A 23 1.29 -7.56 0.87
CA SER A 23 0.61 -8.19 2.00
C SER A 23 1.00 -9.66 2.12
N PRO A 24 0.79 -10.28 3.30
CA PRO A 24 0.99 -11.72 3.47
C PRO A 24 0.16 -12.60 2.52
N GLN A 25 -0.90 -12.03 1.92
CA GLN A 25 -1.81 -12.71 0.98
C GLN A 25 -1.34 -12.59 -0.48
N GLY A 26 -0.23 -11.90 -0.73
CA GLY A 26 0.29 -11.63 -2.08
C GLY A 26 -0.31 -10.39 -2.75
N GLN A 27 -1.20 -9.66 -2.07
CA GLN A 27 -1.76 -8.40 -2.59
C GLN A 27 -0.72 -7.29 -2.56
N ARG A 28 -0.56 -6.55 -3.65
CA ARG A 28 0.38 -5.44 -3.77
C ARG A 28 -0.25 -4.07 -3.58
N TYR A 29 0.54 -3.20 -2.97
CA TYR A 29 0.20 -1.82 -2.68
C TYR A 29 1.33 -0.91 -3.15
N ARG A 30 1.00 0.16 -3.85
CA ARG A 30 1.96 1.12 -4.39
C ARG A 30 1.65 2.52 -3.89
N TYR A 31 2.60 3.15 -3.23
CA TYR A 31 2.58 4.58 -2.96
C TYR A 31 3.33 5.35 -4.03
N GLU A 32 2.69 6.37 -4.59
CA GLU A 32 3.31 7.34 -5.48
C GLU A 32 3.31 8.72 -4.84
N ARG A 33 4.49 9.23 -4.51
CA ARG A 33 4.67 10.56 -3.90
C ARG A 33 4.25 11.69 -4.84
N ASP A 34 4.44 11.53 -6.15
CA ASP A 34 4.00 12.55 -7.12
C ASP A 34 2.47 12.68 -7.13
N ARG A 35 1.74 11.60 -6.83
CA ARG A 35 0.29 11.61 -6.68
C ARG A 35 -0.18 11.93 -5.26
N GLY A 36 0.65 11.68 -4.25
CA GLY A 36 0.23 11.71 -2.85
C GLY A 36 -0.84 10.67 -2.55
N ALA A 37 -0.75 9.49 -3.18
CA ALA A 37 -1.78 8.46 -3.10
C ALA A 37 -1.18 7.06 -3.02
N VAL A 38 -1.93 6.15 -2.40
CA VAL A 38 -1.63 4.71 -2.32
C VAL A 38 -2.59 3.97 -3.26
N GLY A 39 -2.07 3.26 -4.24
CA GLY A 39 -2.80 2.33 -5.09
C GLY A 39 -2.82 0.94 -4.46
N ARG A 40 -4.01 0.36 -4.29
CA ARG A 40 -4.18 -1.08 -4.05
C ARG A 40 -4.36 -1.77 -5.39
N GLU A 41 -3.52 -2.74 -5.72
CA GLU A 41 -3.72 -3.58 -6.90
C GLU A 41 -5.02 -4.37 -6.71
N LEU A 42 -5.91 -4.38 -7.70
CA LEU A 42 -7.19 -5.10 -7.63
C LEU A 42 -7.17 -6.41 -8.43
N ASP A 43 -6.27 -6.51 -9.40
CA ASP A 43 -6.20 -7.62 -10.33
C ASP A 43 -4.74 -7.81 -10.75
N ALA A 44 -4.23 -9.04 -10.65
CA ALA A 44 -2.84 -9.34 -11.03
C ALA A 44 -2.63 -9.43 -12.55
N VAL A 45 -3.71 -9.55 -13.32
CA VAL A 45 -3.70 -9.70 -14.78
C VAL A 45 -3.89 -8.35 -15.47
N LYS A 46 -4.61 -7.41 -14.84
CA LYS A 46 -4.82 -6.05 -15.35
C LYS A 46 -4.29 -5.03 -14.34
N PRO A 47 -3.51 -4.01 -14.76
CA PRO A 47 -2.96 -2.99 -13.85
C PRO A 47 -4.03 -2.01 -13.34
N LEU A 48 -5.11 -2.54 -12.76
CA LEU A 48 -6.16 -1.80 -12.09
C LEU A 48 -5.70 -1.56 -10.66
N HIS A 49 -5.42 -0.30 -10.38
CA HIS A 49 -5.11 0.17 -9.04
C HIS A 49 -6.25 1.03 -8.56
N GLU A 50 -6.77 0.70 -7.39
CA GLU A 50 -7.65 1.58 -6.65
C GLU A 50 -6.80 2.58 -5.88
N TRP A 51 -6.87 3.85 -6.28
CA TRP A 51 -6.04 4.91 -5.70
C TRP A 51 -6.74 5.58 -4.53
N TYR A 52 -6.06 5.57 -3.39
CA TYR A 52 -6.46 6.22 -2.16
C TYR A 52 -5.59 7.47 -1.94
N VAL A 53 -6.18 8.65 -2.13
CA VAL A 53 -5.50 9.92 -1.87
C VAL A 53 -5.25 10.06 -0.37
N LEU A 54 -4.01 10.39 0.00
CA LEU A 54 -3.62 10.60 1.38
C LEU A 54 -3.94 12.01 1.83
N GLU A 55 -4.31 12.19 3.10
CA GLU A 55 -4.45 13.51 3.72
C GLU A 55 -3.12 14.29 3.73
N LYS A 56 -2.01 13.55 3.87
CA LYS A 56 -0.66 14.08 3.79
C LYS A 56 0.18 13.23 2.85
N ASN A 57 0.88 13.91 1.95
CA ASN A 57 1.79 13.30 0.99
C ASN A 57 3.15 12.96 1.66
N ASP A 58 3.13 12.02 2.61
CA ASP A 58 4.33 11.51 3.26
C ASP A 58 4.30 9.99 3.46
N LEU A 59 5.48 9.41 3.64
CA LEU A 59 5.66 7.97 3.73
C LEU A 59 5.01 7.37 4.99
N THR A 60 4.88 8.14 6.06
CA THR A 60 4.28 7.67 7.32
C THR A 60 2.78 7.46 7.14
N HIS A 61 2.09 8.39 6.50
CA HIS A 61 0.66 8.28 6.18
C HIS A 61 0.43 7.20 5.13
N ALA A 62 1.33 7.07 4.14
CA ALA A 62 1.27 6.00 3.16
C ALA A 62 1.34 4.61 3.83
N LYS A 63 2.34 4.38 4.69
CA LYS A 63 2.48 3.12 5.45
C LYS A 63 1.25 2.83 6.30
N ARG A 64 0.73 3.83 7.00
CA ARG A 64 -0.47 3.66 7.82
C ARG A 64 -1.67 3.27 6.98
N ARG A 65 -1.89 3.95 5.84
CA ARG A 65 -3.00 3.61 4.94
C ARG A 65 -2.87 2.21 4.36
N VAL A 66 -1.68 1.78 3.94
CA VAL A 66 -1.45 0.41 3.44
C VAL A 66 -1.74 -0.62 4.53
N PHE A 67 -1.27 -0.38 5.75
CA PHE A 67 -1.54 -1.26 6.89
C PHE A 67 -3.04 -1.37 7.18
N ASP A 68 -3.76 -0.24 7.19
CA ASP A 68 -5.20 -0.22 7.40
C ASP A 68 -5.91 -1.01 6.28
N LEU A 69 -5.53 -0.84 5.01
CA LEU A 69 -6.10 -1.57 3.87
C LEU A 69 -5.91 -3.09 3.98
N ILE A 70 -4.72 -3.54 4.39
CA ILE A 70 -4.44 -4.98 4.55
C ILE A 70 -5.30 -5.59 5.66
N ASN A 71 -5.59 -4.82 6.70
CA ASN A 71 -6.40 -5.27 7.83
C ASN A 71 -7.92 -5.13 7.57
N GLU A 72 -8.34 -4.15 6.77
CA GLU A 72 -9.73 -3.99 6.32
C GLU A 72 -10.18 -5.16 5.44
N ASP A 73 -9.29 -5.75 4.63
CA ASP A 73 -9.60 -6.92 3.79
C ASP A 73 -9.87 -8.22 4.59
N GLU A 74 -9.58 -8.24 5.89
CA GLU A 74 -9.74 -9.42 6.78
C GLU A 74 -11.03 -9.41 7.62
N LEU A 75 -11.88 -8.37 7.50
CA LEU A 75 -13.15 -8.19 8.22
C LEU A 75 -14.37 -8.57 7.36
#